data_AF-A0A2M7BTC4-F1
#
_entry.id   AF-A0A2M7BTC4-F1
#
_cell.length_a   1.000
_cell.length_b   1.000
_cell.length_c   1.000
_cell.angle_alpha   90.00
_cell.angle_beta   90.00
_cell.angle_gamma   90.00
#
_symmetry.space_group_name_H-M   'P 1'
#
loop_
_entity.id
_entity.type
_entity.pdbx_description
1 polymer ?
#
loop_
_entity_poly.entity_id
_entity_poly.type
_entity_poly.pdbx_seq_one_letter_code
_entity_poly.pdbx_strand_id
1 'polypeptide(L)'
;MSKSTIKFYLIPGIILITVIIIITVIAFIYPKPTSPTTNNPQPFDSAQGKPTHYNLPTITYPVQPTTLPIQDFTGADINQTLPPQLKNIGEQKTALRRLTPLTLAFATIEFDYENDVFLVRLLDPKEESKIQFTTWKDQNYPALTEGKFVFN
;
A
#
# COMPACT_ATOMS: atom_id res chain seq x y z
N MET A 1 -14.20 -50.01 -54.05
CA MET A 1 -14.93 -48.90 -53.39
C MET A 1 -13.91 -47.95 -52.76
N SER A 2 -14.10 -46.65 -52.95
CA SER A 2 -13.05 -45.64 -53.14
C SER A 2 -12.31 -45.21 -51.86
N LYS A 3 -10.99 -45.45 -51.82
CA LYS A 3 -10.04 -44.97 -50.78
C LYS A 3 -9.91 -43.43 -50.71
N SER A 4 -10.60 -42.68 -51.56
CA SER A 4 -10.49 -41.21 -51.68
C SER A 4 -11.39 -40.45 -50.70
N THR A 5 -12.50 -41.05 -50.25
CA THR A 5 -13.49 -40.34 -49.40
C THR A 5 -12.97 -40.13 -47.96
N ILE A 6 -12.06 -40.99 -47.48
CA ILE A 6 -11.53 -40.91 -46.10
C ILE A 6 -10.64 -39.68 -45.88
N LYS A 7 -9.93 -39.23 -46.92
CA LYS A 7 -9.01 -38.08 -46.86
C LYS A 7 -9.77 -36.76 -46.69
N PHE A 8 -11.00 -36.69 -47.20
CA PHE A 8 -11.84 -35.50 -47.09
C PHE A 8 -12.32 -35.24 -45.65
N TYR A 9 -12.47 -36.29 -44.85
CA TYR A 9 -12.83 -36.19 -43.42
C TYR A 9 -11.61 -36.04 -42.49
N LEU A 10 -10.40 -36.34 -42.97
CA LEU A 10 -9.18 -36.26 -42.17
C LEU A 10 -8.80 -34.80 -41.84
N ILE A 11 -8.93 -33.90 -42.83
CA ILE A 11 -8.58 -32.48 -42.70
C ILE A 11 -9.45 -31.75 -41.66
N PRO A 12 -10.81 -31.81 -41.71
CA PRO A 12 -11.63 -31.19 -40.68
C PRO A 12 -11.43 -31.82 -39.30
N GLY A 13 -11.10 -33.12 -39.24
CA GLY A 13 -10.78 -33.81 -37.99
C GLY A 13 -9.52 -33.25 -37.30
N ILE A 14 -8.45 -33.01 -38.06
CA ILE A 14 -7.21 -32.42 -37.53
C ILE A 14 -7.46 -31.00 -37.03
N ILE A 15 -8.24 -30.20 -37.76
CA ILE A 15 -8.59 -28.83 -37.35
C ILE A 15 -9.34 -28.85 -36.02
N LEU A 16 -10.33 -29.74 -35.87
CA LEU A 16 -11.12 -29.86 -34.64
C LEU A 16 -10.25 -30.28 -33.43
N ILE A 17 -9.36 -31.26 -33.61
CA ILE A 17 -8.42 -31.69 -32.56
C ILE A 17 -7.51 -30.54 -32.12
N THR A 18 -7.00 -29.76 -33.09
CA THR A 18 -6.11 -28.62 -32.80
C THR A 18 -6.83 -27.56 -31.95
N VAL A 19 -8.09 -27.25 -32.26
CA VAL A 19 -8.91 -26.30 -31.49
C VAL A 19 -9.12 -26.78 -30.05
N ILE A 20 -9.42 -28.07 -29.86
CA ILE A 20 -9.61 -28.66 -28.53
C ILE A 20 -8.33 -28.56 -27.68
N ILE A 21 -7.17 -28.83 -28.28
CA ILE A 21 -5.87 -28.72 -27.60
C ILE A 21 -5.61 -27.27 -27.17
N ILE A 22 -5.88 -26.28 -28.04
CA ILE A 22 -5.69 -24.87 -27.70
C ILE A 22 -6.59 -24.46 -26.52
N ILE A 23 -7.86 -24.86 -26.52
CA ILE A 23 -8.80 -24.53 -25.43
C ILE A 23 -8.35 -25.18 -24.11
N THR A 24 -7.89 -26.43 -24.14
CA THR A 24 -7.41 -27.12 -22.93
C THR A 24 -6.14 -26.50 -22.39
N VAL A 25 -5.21 -26.08 -23.26
CA VAL A 25 -3.99 -25.37 -22.84
C VAL A 25 -4.32 -24.01 -22.22
N ILE A 26 -5.22 -23.22 -22.80
CA ILE A 26 -5.66 -21.94 -22.24
C ILE A 26 -6.33 -22.14 -20.87
N ALA A 27 -7.19 -23.14 -20.73
CA ALA A 27 -7.85 -23.43 -19.44
C ALA A 27 -6.87 -23.87 -18.34
N PHE A 28 -5.74 -24.48 -18.72
CA PHE A 28 -4.70 -24.91 -17.77
C PHE A 28 -3.71 -23.79 -17.41
N ILE A 29 -3.37 -22.92 -18.37
CA ILE A 29 -2.45 -21.79 -18.15
C ILE A 29 -3.14 -20.64 -17.41
N TYR A 30 -4.44 -20.43 -17.62
CA TYR A 30 -5.21 -19.37 -16.99
C TYR A 30 -6.28 -19.95 -16.05
N PRO A 31 -5.88 -20.57 -14.91
CA PRO A 31 -6.85 -20.98 -13.90
C PRO A 31 -7.62 -19.74 -13.44
N LYS A 32 -8.95 -19.84 -13.39
CA LYS A 32 -9.82 -18.77 -12.89
C LYS A 32 -9.30 -18.29 -11.53
N PRO A 33 -9.23 -16.98 -11.28
CA PRO A 33 -8.89 -16.48 -9.95
C PRO A 33 -9.95 -16.98 -8.97
N THR A 34 -9.53 -17.83 -8.04
CA THR A 34 -10.33 -18.21 -6.86
C THR A 34 -10.60 -16.95 -6.07
N SER A 35 -11.87 -16.57 -5.97
CA SER A 35 -12.30 -15.46 -5.11
C SER A 35 -11.74 -15.65 -3.70
N PRO A 36 -11.20 -14.61 -3.07
CA PRO A 36 -10.70 -14.73 -1.70
C PRO A 36 -11.85 -15.08 -0.77
N THR A 37 -11.69 -16.17 -0.02
CA THR A 37 -12.54 -16.55 1.10
C THR A 37 -12.59 -15.39 2.10
N THR A 38 -13.78 -14.81 2.29
CA THR A 38 -14.06 -13.85 3.35
C THR A 38 -13.90 -14.54 4.70
N ASN A 39 -12.72 -14.40 5.31
CA ASN A 39 -12.56 -14.70 6.73
C ASN A 39 -13.32 -13.63 7.50
N ASN A 40 -14.45 -14.03 8.07
CA ASN A 40 -15.25 -13.22 8.97
C ASN A 40 -14.39 -12.89 10.21
N PRO A 41 -14.08 -11.62 10.52
CA PRO A 41 -13.30 -11.30 11.71
C PRO A 41 -14.12 -11.65 12.95
N GLN A 42 -13.55 -12.50 13.80
CA GLN A 42 -14.05 -12.78 15.14
C GLN A 42 -14.04 -11.47 15.96
N PRO A 43 -15.07 -11.17 16.76
CA PRO A 43 -15.07 -10.00 17.63
C PRO A 43 -13.91 -10.09 18.64
N PHE A 44 -13.05 -9.07 18.64
CA PHE A 44 -11.99 -8.89 19.63
C PHE A 44 -12.62 -8.45 20.95
N ASP A 45 -12.57 -9.32 21.95
CA ASP A 45 -12.99 -8.99 23.31
C ASP A 45 -11.97 -8.00 23.88
N SER A 46 -12.38 -6.73 23.94
CA SER A 46 -11.55 -5.66 24.50
C SER A 46 -11.47 -5.83 26.01
N ALA A 47 -10.47 -6.57 26.49
CA ALA A 47 -10.09 -6.57 27.89
C ALA A 47 -9.70 -5.13 28.29
N GLN A 48 -10.64 -4.48 28.96
CA GLN A 48 -10.58 -3.14 29.51
C GLN A 48 -9.34 -3.00 30.41
N GLY A 49 -8.31 -2.33 29.90
CA GLY A 49 -7.10 -2.02 30.68
C GLY A 49 -7.45 -1.18 31.90
N LYS A 50 -7.17 -1.70 33.10
CA LYS A 50 -7.23 -0.94 34.36
C LYS A 50 -6.16 0.16 34.34
N PRO A 51 -6.45 1.39 34.80
CA PRO A 51 -5.43 2.43 34.92
C PRO A 51 -4.42 2.05 36.00
N THR A 52 -3.14 1.97 35.63
CA THR A 52 -2.03 1.77 36.57
C THR A 52 -1.79 3.07 37.33
N HIS A 53 -2.13 3.10 38.63
CA HIS A 53 -1.76 4.20 39.51
C HIS A 53 -0.26 4.12 39.83
N TYR A 54 0.50 5.12 39.41
CA TYR A 54 1.88 5.32 39.85
C TYR A 54 1.88 6.13 41.15
N ASN A 55 2.35 5.53 42.24
CA ASN A 55 2.66 6.27 43.47
C ASN A 55 4.07 6.85 43.35
N LEU A 56 4.18 8.17 43.15
CA LEU A 56 5.46 8.87 43.29
C LEU A 56 5.76 9.12 44.78
N PRO A 57 7.02 8.94 45.23
CA PRO A 57 7.42 9.30 46.59
C PRO A 57 7.34 10.83 46.77
N THR A 58 6.59 11.26 47.79
CA THR A 58 6.55 12.67 48.20
C THR A 58 7.89 13.04 48.83
N ILE A 59 8.71 13.81 48.10
CA ILE A 59 9.94 14.39 48.64
C ILE A 59 9.59 15.81 49.10
N THR A 60 9.52 16.02 50.41
CA THR A 60 9.26 17.34 51.01
C THR A 60 10.58 18.10 51.13
N TYR A 61 10.81 19.06 50.22
CA TYR A 61 11.83 20.09 50.40
C TYR A 61 11.18 21.36 51.00
N PRO A 62 11.87 22.11 51.88
CA PRO A 62 11.39 23.40 52.34
C PRO A 62 11.41 24.38 51.16
N VAL A 63 10.23 24.69 50.62
CA VAL A 63 10.05 25.63 49.52
C VAL A 63 10.15 27.04 50.06
N GLN A 64 11.33 27.65 49.97
CA GLN A 64 11.44 29.10 50.05
C GLN A 64 11.00 29.66 48.68
N PRO A 65 9.91 30.44 48.59
CA PRO A 65 9.45 30.97 47.32
C PRO A 65 10.43 32.03 46.82
N THR A 66 11.42 31.62 46.04
CA THR A 66 12.08 32.53 45.12
C THR A 66 11.06 32.83 44.03
N THR A 67 10.49 34.03 44.04
CA THR A 67 9.70 34.55 42.92
C THR A 67 10.64 34.76 41.74
N LEU A 68 10.88 33.69 41.00
CA LEU A 68 11.36 33.78 39.64
C LEU A 68 10.29 34.51 38.83
N PRO A 69 10.66 35.45 37.94
CA PRO A 69 9.70 36.04 37.02
C PRO A 69 9.02 34.88 36.28
N ILE A 70 7.69 34.95 36.22
CA ILE A 70 6.85 33.98 35.52
C ILE A 70 7.30 34.03 34.05
N GLN A 71 8.14 33.08 33.64
CA GLN A 71 8.20 32.75 32.22
C GLN A 71 6.94 31.96 31.99
N ASP A 72 5.97 32.62 31.36
CA ASP A 72 4.76 31.98 30.89
C ASP A 72 5.13 30.65 30.24
N PHE A 73 4.50 29.57 30.69
CA PHE A 73 4.58 28.26 30.04
C PHE A 73 3.92 28.42 28.67
N THR A 74 4.67 28.99 27.73
CA THR A 74 4.25 29.19 26.35
C THR A 74 4.31 27.82 25.69
N GLY A 75 3.17 27.10 25.79
CA GLY A 75 2.92 25.96 24.91
C GLY A 75 3.40 26.34 23.52
N ALA A 76 4.30 25.50 22.97
CA ALA A 76 5.08 25.76 21.77
C ALA A 76 4.37 26.72 20.83
N ASP A 77 5.01 27.85 20.54
CA ASP A 77 4.53 28.92 19.68
C ASP A 77 3.69 28.34 18.52
N ILE A 78 2.37 28.52 18.60
CA ILE A 78 1.41 28.06 17.60
C ILE A 78 1.67 28.68 16.21
N ASN A 79 2.59 29.66 16.13
CA ASN A 79 3.08 30.26 14.91
C ASN A 79 4.50 29.81 14.53
N GLN A 80 4.99 28.66 15.01
CA GLN A 80 6.09 27.98 14.34
C GLN A 80 5.63 27.55 12.96
N THR A 81 5.83 28.45 11.98
CA THR A 81 5.63 28.17 10.58
C THR A 81 6.63 27.09 10.20
N LEU A 82 6.14 25.85 10.10
CA LEU A 82 6.92 24.71 9.60
C LEU A 82 7.71 25.14 8.37
N PRO A 83 9.00 24.78 8.26
CA PRO A 83 9.78 25.06 7.07
C PRO A 83 8.99 24.66 5.82
N PRO A 84 8.88 25.51 4.80
CA PRO A 84 8.01 25.26 3.63
C PRO A 84 8.25 23.88 3.01
N GLN A 85 9.49 23.39 3.05
CA GLN A 85 9.87 22.05 2.59
C GLN A 85 9.17 20.93 3.38
N LEU A 86 9.14 21.01 4.71
CA LEU A 86 8.50 20.01 5.58
C LEU A 86 6.97 20.08 5.49
N LYS A 87 6.42 21.29 5.34
CA LYS A 87 5.00 21.49 5.06
C LYS A 87 4.58 20.82 3.75
N ASN A 88 5.36 21.01 2.68
CA ASN A 88 5.11 20.39 1.37
C ASN A 88 5.20 18.85 1.41
N ILE A 89 6.14 18.27 2.17
CA ILE A 89 6.25 16.81 2.33
C ILE A 89 5.03 16.24 3.08
N GLY A 90 4.65 16.85 4.20
CA GLY A 90 3.52 16.40 5.01
C GLY A 90 2.19 16.49 4.26
N GLU A 91 1.99 17.57 3.50
CA GLU A 91 0.79 17.76 2.66
C GLU A 91 0.74 16.73 1.53
N GLN A 92 1.84 16.53 0.79
CA GLN A 92 1.90 15.53 -0.29
C GLN A 92 1.71 14.10 0.23
N LYS A 93 2.32 13.76 1.37
CA LYS A 93 2.16 12.46 2.01
C LYS A 93 0.71 12.21 2.43
N THR A 94 0.09 13.21 3.05
CA THR A 94 -1.31 13.14 3.49
C THR A 94 -2.24 13.02 2.28
N ALA A 95 -1.97 13.77 1.21
CA ALA A 95 -2.73 13.70 -0.03
C ALA A 95 -2.65 12.30 -0.65
N LEU A 96 -1.45 11.72 -0.78
CA LEU A 96 -1.29 10.38 -1.34
C LEU A 96 -1.94 9.31 -0.46
N ARG A 97 -1.79 9.41 0.87
CA ARG A 97 -2.41 8.48 1.83
C ARG A 97 -3.94 8.44 1.71
N ARG A 98 -4.58 9.58 1.42
CA ARG A 98 -6.03 9.65 1.19
C ARG A 98 -6.47 8.96 -0.09
N LEU A 99 -5.56 8.81 -1.06
CA LEU A 99 -5.82 8.17 -2.34
C LEU A 99 -5.45 6.68 -2.32
N THR A 100 -4.71 6.21 -1.31
CA THR A 100 -4.40 4.78 -1.16
C THR A 100 -5.60 3.99 -0.59
N PRO A 101 -5.89 2.78 -1.10
CA PRO A 101 -5.16 2.08 -2.15
C PRO A 101 -5.41 2.69 -3.54
N LEU A 102 -4.32 3.01 -4.24
CA LEU A 102 -4.32 3.67 -5.54
C LEU A 102 -3.87 2.68 -6.62
N THR A 103 -4.74 2.40 -7.58
CA THR A 103 -4.43 1.53 -8.71
C THR A 103 -4.17 2.36 -9.96
N LEU A 104 -2.95 2.26 -10.49
CA LEU A 104 -2.49 2.84 -11.74
C LEU A 104 -2.33 1.74 -12.79
N ALA A 105 -2.22 2.13 -14.06
CA ALA A 105 -2.04 1.17 -15.16
C ALA A 105 -0.72 0.37 -15.07
N PHE A 106 0.25 0.84 -14.29
CA PHE A 106 1.59 0.27 -14.14
C PHE A 106 1.94 -0.14 -12.71
N ALA A 107 1.14 0.25 -11.70
CA ALA A 107 1.43 -0.06 -10.31
C ALA A 107 0.20 0.04 -9.41
N THR A 108 0.19 -0.69 -8.31
CA THR A 108 -0.74 -0.49 -7.19
C THR A 108 0.02 0.04 -6.00
N ILE A 109 -0.51 1.07 -5.36
CA ILE A 109 0.12 1.75 -4.22
C ILE A 109 -0.80 1.59 -3.01
N GLU A 110 -0.27 0.99 -1.95
CA GLU A 110 -0.92 0.83 -0.65
C GLU A 110 -0.11 1.63 0.39
N PHE A 111 -0.74 2.02 1.49
CA PHE A 111 -0.04 2.69 2.58
C PHE A 111 0.06 1.75 3.79
N ASP A 112 1.28 1.51 4.24
CA ASP A 112 1.58 0.77 5.46
C ASP A 112 1.62 1.74 6.64
N TYR A 113 0.63 1.61 7.52
CA TYR A 113 0.48 2.44 8.71
C TYR A 113 1.44 2.06 9.84
N GLU A 114 1.98 0.85 9.85
CA GLU A 114 2.93 0.39 10.86
C GLU A 114 4.31 0.98 10.60
N ASN A 115 4.75 0.94 9.34
CA ASN A 115 6.08 1.41 8.94
C ASN A 115 6.10 2.83 8.35
N ASP A 116 4.93 3.46 8.19
CA ASP A 116 4.75 4.82 7.65
C ASP A 116 5.35 5.01 6.22
N VAL A 117 5.23 3.95 5.40
CA VAL A 117 5.73 3.84 4.02
C VAL A 117 4.62 3.48 3.02
N PHE A 118 4.85 3.77 1.75
CA PHE A 118 3.98 3.34 0.65
C PHE A 118 4.50 2.03 0.07
N LEU A 119 3.67 1.00 0.04
CA LEU A 119 3.95 -0.26 -0.63
C LEU A 119 3.55 -0.13 -2.10
N VAL A 120 4.49 -0.36 -3.01
CA VAL A 120 4.30 -0.23 -4.45
C VAL A 120 4.44 -1.59 -5.09
N ARG A 121 3.35 -2.12 -5.63
CA ARG A 121 3.35 -3.34 -6.42
C ARG A 121 3.41 -2.99 -7.89
N LEU A 122 4.51 -3.29 -8.56
CA LEU A 122 4.68 -3.01 -9.99
C LEU A 122 3.98 -4.08 -10.82
N LEU A 123 3.27 -3.65 -11.86
CA LEU A 123 2.70 -4.55 -12.85
C LEU A 123 3.77 -4.97 -13.87
N ASP A 124 3.60 -6.14 -14.47
CA ASP A 124 4.51 -6.60 -15.53
C ASP A 124 4.29 -5.78 -16.82
N PRO A 125 5.35 -5.37 -17.52
CA PRO A 125 6.77 -5.63 -17.24
C PRO A 125 7.37 -4.68 -16.18
N LYS A 126 8.03 -5.26 -15.16
CA LYS A 126 8.49 -4.53 -13.97
C LYS A 126 9.45 -3.36 -14.25
N GLU A 127 10.36 -3.49 -15.21
CA GLU A 127 11.31 -2.42 -15.53
C GLU A 127 10.63 -1.18 -16.09
N GLU A 128 9.72 -1.36 -17.05
CA GLU A 128 8.95 -0.27 -17.63
C GLU A 128 8.02 0.37 -16.60
N SER A 129 7.31 -0.46 -15.82
CA SER A 129 6.44 0.00 -14.74
C SER A 129 7.19 0.80 -13.68
N LYS A 130 8.44 0.43 -13.37
CA LYS A 130 9.29 1.19 -12.45
C LYS A 130 9.65 2.58 -12.99
N ILE A 131 9.98 2.67 -14.28
CA ILE A 131 10.28 3.95 -14.95
C ILE A 131 9.03 4.84 -14.94
N GLN A 132 7.87 4.28 -15.29
CA GLN A 132 6.60 5.01 -15.30
C GLN A 132 6.20 5.46 -13.89
N PHE A 133 6.36 4.59 -12.88
CA PHE A 133 6.13 4.94 -11.48
C PHE A 133 7.04 6.08 -11.01
N THR A 134 8.34 6.02 -11.31
CA THR A 134 9.30 7.05 -10.90
C THR A 134 8.93 8.40 -11.52
N THR A 135 8.62 8.39 -12.82
CA THR A 135 8.17 9.58 -13.57
C THR A 135 6.89 10.15 -12.97
N TRP A 136 5.90 9.31 -12.69
CA TRP A 136 4.64 9.71 -12.07
C TRP A 136 4.84 10.30 -10.67
N LYS A 137 5.68 9.66 -9.84
CA LYS A 137 6.00 10.12 -8.49
C LYS A 137 6.67 11.49 -8.53
N ASP A 138 7.63 11.70 -9.42
CA ASP A 138 8.33 12.99 -9.54
C ASP A 138 7.42 14.12 -10.02
N GLN A 139 6.43 13.81 -10.86
CA GLN A 139 5.47 14.81 -11.34
C GLN A 139 4.40 15.18 -10.30
N ASN A 140 3.89 14.20 -9.55
CA ASN A 140 2.75 14.39 -8.66
C ASN A 140 3.17 14.63 -7.20
N TYR A 141 4.29 14.04 -6.79
CA TYR A 141 4.79 14.05 -5.41
C TYR A 141 6.31 14.27 -5.34
N PRO A 142 6.84 15.38 -5.91
CA PRO A 142 8.29 15.64 -5.99
C PRO A 142 8.96 15.76 -4.61
N ALA A 143 8.20 16.11 -3.57
CA ALA A 143 8.75 16.24 -2.23
C ALA A 143 8.90 14.88 -1.52
N LEU A 144 8.24 13.83 -2.01
CA LEU A 144 8.38 12.48 -1.46
C LEU A 144 9.62 11.79 -2.03
N THR A 145 10.60 11.56 -1.16
CA THR A 145 11.83 10.81 -1.46
C THR A 145 11.55 9.33 -1.70
N GLU A 146 12.35 8.69 -2.55
CA GLU A 146 12.22 7.27 -2.91
C GLU A 146 12.22 6.31 -1.70
N GLY A 147 12.94 6.63 -0.62
CA GLY A 147 12.95 5.84 0.62
C GLY A 147 11.61 5.76 1.37
N LYS A 148 10.57 6.45 0.89
CA LYS A 148 9.19 6.33 1.39
C LYS A 148 8.35 5.35 0.58
N PHE A 149 8.90 4.76 -0.47
CA PHE A 149 8.24 3.78 -1.34
C PHE A 149 9.00 2.45 -1.31
N VAL A 150 8.31 1.38 -0.94
CA VAL A 150 8.86 0.02 -0.87
C VAL A 150 8.27 -0.79 -2.01
N PHE A 151 9.11 -1.31 -2.90
CA PHE A 151 8.67 -2.11 -4.04
C PHE A 151 8.47 -3.58 -3.65
N ASN A 152 7.28 -4.12 -3.89
CA ASN A 152 6.92 -5.55 -3.72
C ASN A 152 6.57 -6.20 -5.05
#